data_AF-A0A2N1TQR6-F1
#
_entry.id   AF-A0A2N1TQR6-F1
#
_cell.length_a   1.000
_cell.length_b   1.000
_cell.length_c   1.000
_cell.angle_alpha   90.00
_cell.angle_beta   90.00
_cell.angle_gamma   90.00
#
_symmetry.space_group_name_H-M   'P 1'
#
loop_
_entity.id
_entity.type
_entity.pdbx_description
1 polymer ?
#
loop_
_entity_poly.entity_id
_entity_poly.type
_entity_poly.pdbx_seq_one_letter_code
_entity_poly.pdbx_strand_id
1 'polypeptide(L)'
;MIKRFLLVCLFAGIVFPGFAGPEDSQKNKTDANTQAYTGRAEYNNLQMCLDYVADTMTDLGLKYNDVRVSPLVMAEQWYEFPFELGWLGTQDTLIPIFEKMLVYSFADTRLAHNSLAISVSAEMRDGQPVLSVSSQEKLICYRNTENEQKGNKTEMWNCVSKRNQQITRAIRSLLKLATFTPQVSKRINGSETGKEKIWLTNLRLDYDNRLQITGYGFDPKQITQLGNELFKSGSFVEVFILSMTKNVYEKVPVWRFDIVAKAN
;
A
#
# COMPACT_ATOMS: atom_id res chain seq x y z
N MET A 1 12.87 14.13 -33.83
CA MET A 1 13.22 15.57 -33.71
C MET A 1 12.24 16.19 -32.72
N ILE A 2 12.53 16.17 -31.40
CA ILE A 2 13.21 17.23 -30.62
C ILE A 2 12.59 18.60 -30.98
N LYS A 3 11.82 19.24 -30.09
CA LYS A 3 12.34 20.00 -28.94
C LYS A 3 11.34 20.07 -27.77
N ARG A 4 11.90 19.84 -26.58
CA ARG A 4 11.36 20.12 -25.25
C ARG A 4 11.21 21.64 -25.07
N PHE A 5 10.11 22.09 -24.47
CA PHE A 5 10.01 23.41 -23.88
C PHE A 5 10.22 23.28 -22.36
N LEU A 6 11.34 23.82 -21.90
CA LEU A 6 11.73 23.94 -20.50
C LEU A 6 11.17 25.28 -20.00
N LEU A 7 10.26 25.24 -19.03
CA LEU A 7 9.75 26.43 -18.35
C LEU A 7 10.72 26.79 -17.21
N VAL A 8 11.50 27.85 -17.41
CA VAL A 8 12.34 28.47 -16.38
C VAL A 8 11.56 29.66 -15.83
N CYS A 9 11.09 29.58 -14.59
CA CYS A 9 10.54 30.74 -13.88
C CYS A 9 11.68 31.55 -13.28
N LEU A 10 12.05 32.64 -13.96
CA LEU A 10 12.85 33.74 -13.42
C LEU A 10 11.98 34.58 -12.47
N PHE A 11 12.32 34.61 -11.18
CA PHE A 11 11.81 35.64 -10.27
C PHE A 11 12.54 36.96 -10.55
N ALA A 12 11.87 37.87 -11.25
CA ALA A 12 12.31 39.25 -11.41
C ALA A 12 12.09 40.01 -10.08
N GLY A 13 13.19 40.51 -9.52
CA GLY A 13 13.16 41.45 -8.40
C GLY A 13 12.51 42.76 -8.84
N ILE A 14 11.51 43.20 -8.07
CA ILE A 14 10.98 44.56 -8.14
C ILE A 14 11.64 45.34 -7.00
N VAL A 15 12.55 46.23 -7.36
CA VAL A 15 13.15 47.25 -6.49
C VAL A 15 12.20 48.45 -6.51
N PHE A 16 11.60 48.79 -5.38
CA PHE A 16 10.93 50.08 -5.18
C PHE A 16 11.90 51.02 -4.45
N PRO A 17 12.12 52.26 -4.93
CA PRO A 17 12.90 53.24 -4.21
C PRO A 17 12.02 54.04 -3.23
N GLY A 18 12.51 54.14 -1.99
CA GLY A 18 12.50 55.36 -1.19
C GLY A 18 11.17 55.88 -0.62
N PHE A 19 10.99 55.70 0.69
CA PHE A 19 10.58 56.81 1.55
C PHE A 19 11.36 56.74 2.86
N ALA A 20 12.24 57.73 3.06
CA ALA A 20 12.94 57.97 4.32
C ALA A 20 12.06 58.85 5.21
N GLY A 21 11.91 58.46 6.47
CA GLY A 21 11.21 59.16 7.55
C GLY A 21 11.65 58.58 8.90
N PRO A 22 11.61 59.36 9.98
CA PRO A 22 12.75 59.58 10.87
C PRO A 22 13.04 58.46 11.87
N GLU A 23 14.31 58.39 12.26
CA GLU A 23 14.86 57.62 13.37
C GLU A 23 14.01 57.77 14.64
N ASP A 24 13.27 56.73 14.98
CA ASP A 24 12.90 56.44 16.36
C ASP A 24 13.63 55.19 16.81
N SER A 25 14.57 55.43 17.72
CA SER A 25 15.34 54.47 18.48
C SER A 25 14.43 53.54 19.29
N GLN A 26 14.07 52.40 18.71
CA GLN A 26 13.76 51.20 19.46
C GLN A 26 14.69 50.08 18.99
N LYS A 27 15.65 49.73 19.85
CA LYS A 27 16.39 48.48 19.82
C LYS A 27 15.39 47.32 19.93
N ASN A 28 14.77 46.96 18.82
CA ASN A 28 14.19 45.64 18.67
C ASN A 28 15.35 44.66 18.67
N LYS A 29 15.45 43.89 19.76
CA LYS A 29 16.13 42.59 19.75
C LYS A 29 15.48 41.79 18.62
N THR A 30 16.08 41.85 17.45
CA THR A 30 15.76 40.94 16.36
C THR A 30 16.21 39.59 16.84
N ASP A 31 15.25 38.76 17.24
CA ASP A 31 15.48 37.39 17.65
C ASP A 31 16.29 36.69 16.55
N ALA A 32 17.56 36.46 16.85
CA ALA A 32 18.46 35.64 16.09
C ALA A 32 18.04 34.17 16.26
N ASN A 33 16.89 33.79 15.68
CA ASN A 33 16.53 32.38 15.53
C ASN A 33 15.36 32.11 14.57
N THR A 34 15.21 32.89 13.50
CA THR A 34 14.45 32.39 12.34
C THR A 34 15.34 31.41 11.57
N GLN A 35 15.58 30.23 12.13
CA GLN A 35 16.13 29.11 11.35
C GLN A 35 15.16 28.87 10.19
N ALA A 36 15.61 29.15 8.97
CA ALA A 36 14.84 28.87 7.77
C ALA A 36 14.44 27.39 7.81
N TYR A 37 13.14 27.11 7.73
CA TYR A 37 12.65 25.74 7.60
C TYR A 37 13.24 25.14 6.31
N THR A 38 14.13 24.17 6.46
CA THR A 38 14.89 23.59 5.34
C THR A 38 14.25 22.32 4.78
N GLY A 39 13.26 21.74 5.45
CA GLY A 39 12.68 20.43 5.08
C GLY A 39 13.67 19.26 5.19
N ARG A 40 14.84 19.47 5.81
CA ARG A 40 15.93 18.47 5.83
C ARG A 40 15.57 17.23 6.65
N ALA A 41 14.84 17.42 7.75
CA ALA A 41 14.42 16.32 8.62
C ALA A 41 13.38 15.44 7.91
N GLU A 42 12.41 16.09 7.27
CA GLU A 42 11.36 15.51 6.43
C GLU A 42 11.96 14.67 5.30
N TYR A 43 12.90 15.24 4.56
CA TYR A 43 13.61 14.54 3.49
C TYR A 43 14.39 13.33 4.02
N ASN A 44 15.13 13.47 5.12
CA ASN A 44 15.90 12.38 5.71
C ASN A 44 15.00 11.23 6.19
N ASN A 45 13.85 11.53 6.80
CA ASN A 45 12.89 10.52 7.22
C ASN A 45 12.33 9.73 6.04
N LEU A 46 11.96 10.43 4.95
CA LEU A 46 11.51 9.79 3.72
C LEU A 46 12.61 8.94 3.09
N GLN A 47 13.84 9.47 3.00
CA GLN A 47 14.98 8.75 2.43
C GLN A 47 15.24 7.44 3.19
N MET A 48 15.34 7.49 4.52
CA MET A 48 15.57 6.30 5.35
C MET A 48 14.47 5.25 5.19
N CYS A 49 13.22 5.68 4.99
CA CYS A 49 12.11 4.78 4.70
C CYS A 49 12.27 4.11 3.33
N LEU A 50 12.53 4.89 2.29
CA LEU A 50 12.68 4.37 0.92
C LEU A 50 13.88 3.42 0.80
N ASP A 51 15.00 3.74 1.45
CA ASP A 51 16.19 2.88 1.51
C ASP A 51 15.84 1.55 2.20
N TYR A 52 15.14 1.60 3.34
CA TYR A 52 14.70 0.38 4.05
C TYR A 52 13.76 -0.50 3.20
N VAL A 53 12.79 0.11 2.50
CA VAL A 53 11.89 -0.65 1.63
C VAL A 53 12.67 -1.25 0.45
N ALA A 54 13.64 -0.51 -0.11
CA ALA A 54 14.48 -1.00 -1.20
C ALA A 54 15.37 -2.19 -0.78
N ASP A 55 15.97 -2.13 0.40
CA ASP A 55 16.73 -3.23 0.98
C ASP A 55 15.83 -4.44 1.22
N THR A 56 14.63 -4.21 1.78
CA THR A 56 13.64 -5.27 2.02
C THR A 56 13.22 -5.97 0.72
N MET A 57 12.96 -5.21 -0.34
CA MET A 57 12.62 -5.77 -1.66
C MET A 57 13.80 -6.60 -2.21
N THR A 58 15.02 -6.07 -2.11
CA THR A 58 16.24 -6.73 -2.58
C THR A 58 16.48 -8.06 -1.86
N ASP A 59 16.31 -8.09 -0.53
CA ASP A 59 16.41 -9.29 0.30
C ASP A 59 15.43 -10.40 -0.11
N LEU A 60 14.29 -10.02 -0.69
CA LEU A 60 13.27 -10.95 -1.18
C LEU A 60 13.39 -11.24 -2.68
N GLY A 61 14.44 -10.73 -3.34
CA GLY A 61 14.65 -10.89 -4.78
C GLY A 61 13.61 -10.17 -5.64
N LEU A 62 12.93 -9.17 -5.08
CA LEU A 62 11.94 -8.34 -5.76
C LEU A 62 12.60 -7.11 -6.39
N LYS A 63 11.97 -6.58 -7.44
CA LYS A 63 12.39 -5.34 -8.11
C LYS A 63 11.21 -4.39 -8.23
N TYR A 64 11.49 -3.10 -8.06
CA TYR A 64 10.53 -2.04 -8.37
C TYR A 64 10.32 -1.92 -9.88
N ASN A 65 9.07 -1.73 -10.24
CA ASN A 65 8.70 -1.15 -11.53
C ASN A 65 8.58 0.37 -11.42
N ASP A 66 8.02 0.85 -10.31
CA ASP A 66 7.69 2.25 -10.12
C ASP A 66 7.66 2.62 -8.63
N VAL A 67 8.07 3.83 -8.30
CA VAL A 67 7.97 4.42 -6.97
C VAL A 67 7.54 5.87 -7.14
N ARG A 68 6.42 6.24 -6.53
CA ARG A 68 5.86 7.59 -6.62
C ARG A 68 5.63 8.16 -5.23
N VAL A 69 6.28 9.27 -4.93
CA VAL A 69 6.05 10.00 -3.68
C VAL A 69 5.09 11.15 -3.96
N SER A 70 4.01 11.21 -3.20
CA SER A 70 3.03 12.29 -3.25
C SER A 70 3.46 13.47 -2.37
N PRO A 71 2.88 14.66 -2.58
CA PRO A 71 3.10 15.79 -1.70
C PRO A 71 2.83 15.47 -0.22
N LEU A 72 3.62 16.09 0.64
CA LEU A 72 3.47 16.02 2.10
C LEU A 72 2.06 16.45 2.52
N VAL A 73 1.43 15.63 3.38
CA VAL A 73 0.16 15.96 4.01
C VAL A 73 0.43 16.33 5.48
N MET A 74 -0.01 17.51 5.87
CA MET A 74 0.22 18.06 7.21
C MET A 74 -1.05 17.97 8.07
N ALA A 75 -0.90 17.49 9.30
CA ALA A 75 -1.86 17.64 10.38
C ALA A 75 -1.22 18.41 11.54
N GLU A 76 -2.01 18.73 12.56
CA GLU A 76 -1.51 19.51 13.71
C GLU A 76 -0.37 18.79 14.46
N GLN A 77 -0.50 17.47 14.61
CA GLN A 77 0.34 16.66 15.51
C GLN A 77 1.23 15.65 14.77
N TRP A 78 1.05 15.53 13.46
CA TRP A 78 1.77 14.60 12.61
C TRP A 78 1.76 15.08 11.17
N TYR A 79 2.62 14.48 10.36
CA TYR A 79 2.61 14.65 8.92
C TYR A 79 2.83 13.30 8.25
N GLU A 80 2.40 13.16 7.00
CA GLU A 80 2.61 11.92 6.25
C GLU A 80 3.16 12.17 4.85
N PHE A 81 3.98 11.23 4.39
CA PHE A 81 4.31 11.07 2.98
C PHE A 81 3.54 9.90 2.41
N PRO A 82 2.49 10.14 1.62
CA PRO A 82 1.87 9.08 0.84
C PRO A 82 2.82 8.70 -0.29
N PHE A 83 3.01 7.40 -0.52
CA PHE A 83 3.75 6.93 -1.67
C PHE A 83 3.19 5.62 -2.22
N GLU A 84 3.45 5.39 -3.50
CA GLU A 84 3.00 4.21 -4.22
C GLU A 84 4.21 3.39 -4.65
N LEU A 85 4.10 2.07 -4.49
CA LEU A 85 5.09 1.10 -4.90
C LEU A 85 4.47 0.16 -5.93
N GLY A 86 5.05 0.11 -7.13
CA GLY A 86 4.76 -0.89 -8.14
C GLY A 86 5.87 -1.93 -8.19
N TRP A 87 5.55 -3.21 -8.08
CA TRP A 87 6.53 -4.30 -8.15
C TRP A 87 5.93 -5.60 -8.72
N LEU A 88 6.80 -6.47 -9.21
CA LEU A 88 6.44 -7.81 -9.68
C LEU A 88 6.92 -8.85 -8.68
N GLY A 89 6.07 -9.84 -8.40
CA GLY A 89 6.44 -10.96 -7.54
C GLY A 89 5.61 -12.20 -7.83
N THR A 90 5.64 -13.15 -6.90
CA THR A 90 4.77 -14.33 -6.92
C THR A 90 3.91 -14.36 -5.68
N GLN A 91 3.01 -15.33 -5.57
CA GLN A 91 2.14 -15.43 -4.40
C GLN A 91 2.95 -15.60 -3.10
N ASP A 92 4.04 -16.36 -3.15
CA ASP A 92 4.85 -16.69 -1.99
C ASP A 92 5.64 -15.47 -1.45
N THR A 93 5.80 -14.42 -2.26
CA THR A 93 6.45 -13.19 -1.85
C THR A 93 5.50 -12.19 -1.17
N LEU A 94 4.17 -12.35 -1.31
CA LEU A 94 3.19 -11.36 -0.84
C LEU A 94 3.19 -11.16 0.67
N ILE A 95 3.13 -12.23 1.46
CA ILE A 95 3.11 -12.10 2.93
C ILE A 95 4.48 -11.65 3.48
N PRO A 96 5.62 -12.24 3.05
CA PRO A 96 6.93 -11.83 3.55
C PRO A 96 7.23 -10.35 3.34
N ILE A 97 6.89 -9.77 2.18
CA ILE A 97 7.16 -8.35 1.92
C ILE A 97 6.34 -7.44 2.84
N PHE A 98 5.05 -7.70 3.02
CA PHE A 98 4.21 -6.91 3.93
C PHE A 98 4.70 -7.03 5.37
N GLU A 99 5.02 -8.25 5.84
CA GLU A 99 5.53 -8.43 7.20
C GLU A 99 6.84 -7.68 7.45
N LYS A 100 7.79 -7.73 6.51
CA LYS A 100 9.06 -7.01 6.65
C LYS A 100 8.87 -5.50 6.58
N MET A 101 8.15 -5.00 5.58
CA MET A 101 7.93 -3.55 5.40
C MET A 101 7.28 -2.90 6.64
N LEU A 102 6.31 -3.58 7.26
CA LEU A 102 5.57 -3.04 8.40
C LEU A 102 6.35 -2.99 9.72
N VAL A 103 7.56 -3.56 9.76
CA VAL A 103 8.48 -3.45 10.92
C VAL A 103 9.23 -2.13 10.93
N TYR A 104 9.21 -1.37 9.81
CA TYR A 104 9.91 -0.09 9.72
C TYR A 104 9.53 0.89 10.84
N SER A 105 10.55 1.35 11.56
CA SER A 105 10.45 2.41 12.57
C SER A 105 11.78 3.15 12.65
N PHE A 106 11.75 4.46 12.44
CA PHE A 106 12.92 5.33 12.54
C PHE A 106 12.50 6.73 12.98
N ALA A 107 13.21 7.36 13.91
CA ALA A 107 13.00 8.77 14.31
C ALA A 107 11.52 9.18 14.50
N ASP A 108 10.74 8.38 15.27
CA ASP A 108 9.30 8.59 15.48
C ASP A 108 8.45 8.60 14.20
N THR A 109 8.89 7.80 13.22
CA THR A 109 8.16 7.52 12.00
C THR A 109 7.82 6.05 11.91
N ARG A 110 6.69 5.73 11.29
CA ARG A 110 6.25 4.36 11.01
C ARG A 110 5.62 4.25 9.64
N LEU A 111 5.76 3.08 9.04
CA LEU A 111 5.11 2.75 7.79
C LEU A 111 3.70 2.21 8.05
N ALA A 112 2.73 2.67 7.28
CA ALA A 112 1.35 2.19 7.32
C ALA A 112 0.88 1.79 5.92
N HIS A 113 0.31 0.58 5.81
CA HIS A 113 -0.36 0.15 4.59
C HIS A 113 -1.67 0.91 4.41
N ASN A 114 -1.88 1.48 3.22
CA ASN A 114 -3.11 2.20 2.90
C ASN A 114 -4.02 1.36 2.00
N SER A 115 -3.58 1.02 0.79
CA SER A 115 -4.36 0.23 -0.17
C SER A 115 -3.44 -0.72 -0.96
N LEU A 116 -4.03 -1.72 -1.61
CA LEU A 116 -3.30 -2.74 -2.34
C LEU A 116 -4.10 -3.20 -3.55
N ALA A 117 -3.45 -3.32 -4.71
CA ALA A 117 -4.00 -3.97 -5.88
C ALA A 117 -3.03 -5.05 -6.37
N ILE A 118 -3.53 -6.25 -6.61
CA ILE A 118 -2.81 -7.38 -7.16
C ILE A 118 -3.56 -7.87 -8.38
N SER A 119 -2.84 -8.02 -9.48
CA SER A 119 -3.37 -8.60 -10.71
C SER A 119 -2.42 -9.68 -11.23
N VAL A 120 -2.98 -10.73 -11.80
CA VAL A 120 -2.22 -11.80 -12.44
C VAL A 120 -1.73 -11.32 -13.81
N SER A 121 -0.42 -11.40 -14.04
CA SER A 121 0.20 -11.20 -15.36
C SER A 121 0.00 -12.44 -16.22
N ALA A 122 0.19 -12.28 -17.54
CA ALA A 122 0.29 -13.41 -18.47
C ALA A 122 1.62 -14.18 -18.34
N GLU A 123 2.60 -13.62 -17.64
CA GLU A 123 3.93 -14.21 -17.46
C GLU A 123 3.97 -15.24 -16.33
N MET A 124 4.84 -16.23 -16.49
CA MET A 124 5.10 -17.28 -15.50
C MET A 124 6.57 -17.24 -15.07
N ARG A 125 6.84 -17.40 -13.76
CA ARG A 125 8.17 -17.59 -13.19
C ARG A 125 8.15 -18.84 -12.32
N ASP A 126 9.03 -19.79 -12.63
CA ASP A 126 9.17 -21.05 -11.87
C ASP A 126 7.84 -21.82 -11.68
N GLY A 127 6.99 -21.81 -12.72
CA GLY A 127 5.68 -22.46 -12.69
C GLY A 127 4.59 -21.73 -11.90
N GLN A 128 4.89 -20.53 -11.35
CA GLN A 128 3.92 -19.65 -10.73
C GLN A 128 3.62 -18.44 -11.62
N PRO A 129 2.38 -17.92 -11.61
CA PRO A 129 2.09 -16.67 -12.30
C PRO A 129 2.81 -15.51 -11.65
N VAL A 130 3.35 -14.63 -12.49
CA VAL A 130 3.87 -13.33 -12.05
C VAL A 130 2.68 -12.45 -11.66
N LEU A 131 2.78 -11.81 -10.51
CA LEU A 131 1.79 -10.89 -9.97
C LEU A 131 2.29 -9.46 -10.14
N SER A 132 1.47 -8.60 -10.75
CA SER A 132 1.67 -7.16 -10.73
C SER A 132 1.01 -6.59 -9.49
N VAL A 133 1.83 -6.06 -8.59
CA VAL A 133 1.40 -5.50 -7.32
C VAL A 133 1.60 -4.00 -7.30
N SER A 134 0.55 -3.27 -6.93
CA SER A 134 0.59 -1.85 -6.63
C SER A 134 0.15 -1.67 -5.18
N SER A 135 1.04 -1.23 -4.30
CA SER A 135 0.71 -0.91 -2.92
C SER A 135 0.82 0.59 -2.67
N GLN A 136 -0.15 1.14 -1.94
CA GLN A 136 -0.10 2.50 -1.46
C GLN A 136 0.26 2.47 0.01
N GLU A 137 1.31 3.19 0.35
CA GLU A 137 1.88 3.29 1.67
C GLU A 137 1.82 4.72 2.19
N LYS A 138 1.93 4.86 3.50
CA LYS A 138 2.09 6.15 4.16
C LYS A 138 3.24 6.04 5.16
N LEU A 139 4.24 6.89 5.00
CA LEU A 139 5.20 7.15 6.07
C LEU A 139 4.58 8.19 7.00
N ILE A 140 4.15 7.78 8.18
CA ILE A 140 3.57 8.66 9.20
C ILE A 140 4.68 9.12 10.13
N CYS A 141 4.81 10.43 10.30
CA CYS A 141 5.83 11.05 11.14
C CYS A 141 5.15 11.84 12.26
N TYR A 142 5.47 11.50 13.51
CA TYR A 142 4.95 12.26 14.64
C TYR A 142 5.70 13.58 14.78
N ARG A 143 4.94 14.67 14.99
CA ARG A 143 5.52 15.99 15.26
C ARG A 143 5.51 16.21 16.77
N ASN A 144 6.68 16.09 17.40
CA ASN A 144 6.80 16.40 18.81
C ASN A 144 6.71 17.92 19.01
N THR A 145 5.53 18.42 19.39
CA THR A 145 5.37 19.80 19.84
C THR A 145 5.57 19.84 21.35
N GLU A 146 6.26 20.86 21.86
CA GLU A 146 6.75 20.94 23.26
C GLU A 146 5.66 20.82 24.35
N ASN A 147 4.38 20.85 23.96
CA ASN A 147 3.22 20.82 24.87
C ASN A 147 2.37 19.54 24.78
N GLU A 148 2.80 18.49 24.06
CA GLU A 148 1.93 17.32 23.84
C GLU A 148 2.07 16.18 24.86
N GLN A 149 0.92 15.68 25.31
CA GLN A 149 0.79 14.54 26.22
C GLN A 149 1.21 13.24 25.51
N LYS A 150 2.16 12.50 26.11
CA LYS A 150 2.65 11.18 25.66
C LYS A 150 1.55 10.15 25.30
N GLY A 151 0.32 10.33 25.78
CA GLY A 151 -0.84 9.48 25.47
C GLY A 151 -1.19 9.45 23.97
N ASN A 152 -1.12 10.59 23.30
CA ASN A 152 -1.59 10.74 21.92
C ASN A 152 -0.68 10.00 20.91
N LYS A 153 0.64 10.08 21.11
CA LYS A 153 1.62 9.32 20.33
C LYS A 153 1.41 7.81 20.42
N THR A 154 1.15 7.31 21.63
CA THR A 154 0.96 5.87 21.88
C THR A 154 -0.30 5.36 21.18
N GLU A 155 -1.39 6.12 21.29
CA GLU A 155 -2.66 5.81 20.62
C GLU A 155 -2.51 5.78 19.10
N MET A 156 -1.85 6.78 18.50
CA MET A 156 -1.57 6.82 17.07
C MET A 156 -0.80 5.58 16.60
N TRP A 157 0.26 5.19 17.33
CA TRP A 157 1.04 3.99 16.97
C TRP A 157 0.28 2.69 17.16
N ASN A 158 -0.63 2.62 18.13
CA ASN A 158 -1.54 1.48 18.26
C ASN A 158 -2.49 1.40 17.06
N CYS A 159 -3.01 2.53 16.58
CA CYS A 159 -3.85 2.58 15.38
C CYS A 159 -3.11 2.12 14.12
N VAL A 160 -1.87 2.60 13.91
CA VAL A 160 -1.02 2.16 12.79
C VAL A 160 -0.75 0.65 12.85
N SER A 161 -0.34 0.17 14.02
CA SER A 161 -0.02 -1.25 14.22
C SER A 161 -1.24 -2.14 14.02
N LYS A 162 -2.40 -1.73 14.55
CA LYS A 162 -3.68 -2.44 14.37
C LYS A 162 -4.02 -2.53 12.89
N ARG A 163 -4.00 -1.42 12.15
CA ARG A 163 -4.30 -1.40 10.71
C ARG A 163 -3.39 -2.37 9.93
N ASN A 164 -2.09 -2.28 10.14
CA ASN A 164 -1.10 -3.14 9.49
C ASN A 164 -1.36 -4.64 9.76
N GLN A 165 -1.71 -4.99 11.00
CA GLN A 165 -2.06 -6.35 11.39
C GLN A 165 -3.37 -6.82 10.73
N GLN A 166 -4.41 -5.98 10.68
CA GLN A 166 -5.69 -6.29 10.06
C GLN A 166 -5.52 -6.65 8.57
N ILE A 167 -4.79 -5.81 7.83
CA ILE A 167 -4.50 -6.03 6.41
C ILE A 167 -3.73 -7.33 6.19
N THR A 168 -2.63 -7.52 6.92
CA THR A 168 -1.78 -8.72 6.79
C THR A 168 -2.55 -9.98 7.13
N ARG A 169 -3.38 -9.95 8.18
CA ARG A 169 -4.23 -11.07 8.58
C ARG A 169 -5.29 -11.39 7.52
N ALA A 170 -5.95 -10.39 6.95
CA ALA A 170 -6.95 -10.57 5.90
C ALA A 170 -6.36 -11.26 4.66
N ILE A 171 -5.23 -10.75 4.16
CA ILE A 171 -4.54 -11.33 2.99
C ILE A 171 -4.08 -12.76 3.31
N ARG A 172 -3.49 -13.00 4.48
CA ARG A 172 -3.08 -14.35 4.91
C ARG A 172 -4.24 -15.33 4.95
N SER A 173 -5.37 -14.93 5.51
CA SER A 173 -6.57 -15.77 5.58
C SER A 173 -7.11 -16.11 4.19
N LEU A 174 -7.08 -15.16 3.25
CA LEU A 174 -7.44 -15.41 1.86
C LEU A 174 -6.49 -16.42 1.18
N LEU A 175 -5.17 -16.21 1.28
CA LEU A 175 -4.18 -17.05 0.59
C LEU A 175 -4.09 -18.50 1.14
N LYS A 176 -4.68 -18.76 2.31
CA LYS A 176 -4.91 -20.13 2.81
C LYS A 176 -5.97 -20.87 1.97
N LEU A 177 -6.99 -20.16 1.50
CA LEU A 177 -8.16 -20.72 0.83
C LEU A 177 -8.09 -20.60 -0.71
N ALA A 178 -7.33 -19.62 -1.20
CA ALA A 178 -7.27 -19.26 -2.60
C ALA A 178 -5.83 -19.15 -3.10
N THR A 179 -5.65 -19.16 -4.41
CA THR A 179 -4.35 -19.03 -5.07
C THR A 179 -4.46 -18.27 -6.38
N PHE A 180 -3.42 -17.53 -6.73
CA PHE A 180 -3.33 -16.90 -8.05
C PHE A 180 -2.95 -17.87 -9.17
N THR A 181 -2.47 -19.07 -8.84
CA THR A 181 -2.12 -20.08 -9.85
C THR A 181 -3.38 -20.63 -10.52
N PRO A 182 -3.45 -20.68 -11.86
CA PRO A 182 -4.57 -21.31 -12.55
C PRO A 182 -4.76 -22.77 -12.11
N GLN A 183 -5.98 -23.13 -11.71
CA GLN A 183 -6.30 -24.53 -11.34
C GLN A 183 -6.83 -25.36 -12.53
N VAL A 184 -7.19 -24.71 -13.64
CA VAL A 184 -7.81 -25.38 -14.79
C VAL A 184 -6.89 -26.44 -15.42
N SER A 185 -5.59 -26.17 -15.49
CA SER A 185 -4.58 -27.10 -16.01
C SER A 185 -4.50 -28.40 -15.20
N LYS A 186 -4.73 -28.34 -13.89
CA LYS A 186 -4.72 -29.52 -13.02
C LYS A 186 -5.89 -30.45 -13.30
N ARG A 187 -7.08 -29.87 -13.49
CA ARG A 187 -8.29 -30.61 -13.86
C ARG A 187 -8.16 -31.29 -15.23
N ILE A 188 -7.51 -30.65 -16.20
CA ILE A 188 -7.23 -31.26 -17.51
C ILE A 188 -6.32 -32.50 -17.34
N ASN A 189 -5.38 -32.44 -16.40
CA ASN A 189 -4.45 -33.53 -16.11
C ASN A 189 -5.03 -34.61 -15.16
N GLY A 190 -6.30 -34.53 -14.79
CA GLY A 190 -7.00 -35.57 -14.05
C GLY A 190 -6.77 -35.59 -12.53
N SER A 191 -6.30 -34.50 -11.91
CA SER A 191 -6.27 -34.39 -10.44
C SER A 191 -7.68 -34.25 -9.85
N GLU A 192 -7.92 -34.87 -8.69
CA GLU A 192 -9.21 -34.82 -8.00
C GLU A 192 -9.64 -33.37 -7.69
N THR A 193 -10.82 -33.00 -8.18
CA THR A 193 -11.46 -31.67 -8.08
C THR A 193 -11.91 -31.26 -6.65
N GLY A 194 -11.49 -31.98 -5.60
CA GLY A 194 -12.05 -31.83 -4.24
C GLY A 194 -11.20 -31.07 -3.22
N LYS A 195 -9.93 -30.78 -3.52
CA LYS A 195 -8.99 -30.10 -2.58
C LYS A 195 -8.32 -28.86 -3.15
N GLU A 196 -8.74 -28.43 -4.34
CA GLU A 196 -8.07 -27.35 -5.05
C GLU A 196 -8.50 -25.98 -4.51
N LYS A 197 -7.52 -25.12 -4.23
CA LYS A 197 -7.74 -23.74 -3.81
C LYS A 197 -8.52 -22.97 -4.88
N ILE A 198 -9.33 -22.00 -4.50
CA ILE A 198 -10.01 -21.13 -5.47
C ILE A 198 -8.98 -20.33 -6.28
N TRP A 199 -9.17 -20.23 -7.60
CA TRP A 199 -8.27 -19.48 -8.48
C TRP A 199 -8.63 -17.99 -8.47
N LEU A 200 -7.68 -17.12 -8.10
CA LEU A 200 -7.79 -15.67 -8.12
C LEU A 200 -7.12 -15.08 -9.35
N THR A 201 -7.67 -13.99 -9.87
CA THR A 201 -7.07 -13.20 -10.96
C THR A 201 -6.86 -11.74 -10.59
N ASN A 202 -7.68 -11.23 -9.67
CA ASN A 202 -7.54 -9.88 -9.16
C ASN A 202 -7.87 -9.84 -7.66
N LEU A 203 -7.13 -9.01 -6.93
CA LEU A 203 -7.40 -8.64 -5.56
C LEU A 203 -7.18 -7.15 -5.41
N ARG A 204 -8.15 -6.45 -4.84
CA ARG A 204 -8.04 -5.04 -4.48
C ARG A 204 -8.46 -4.84 -3.04
N LEU A 205 -7.64 -4.19 -2.25
CA LEU A 205 -7.94 -3.74 -0.89
C LEU A 205 -7.91 -2.22 -0.87
N ASP A 206 -9.04 -1.62 -0.56
CA ASP A 206 -9.19 -0.17 -0.49
C ASP A 206 -8.83 0.37 0.91
N TYR A 207 -8.67 1.70 1.00
CA TYR A 207 -8.27 2.37 2.24
C TYR A 207 -9.27 2.17 3.39
N ASP A 208 -10.54 1.90 3.07
CA ASP A 208 -11.64 1.66 4.01
C ASP A 208 -11.75 0.18 4.43
N ASN A 209 -10.70 -0.60 4.18
CA ASN A 209 -10.57 -2.03 4.47
C ASN A 209 -11.52 -2.92 3.67
N ARG A 210 -12.09 -2.42 2.56
CA ARG A 210 -12.88 -3.24 1.64
C ARG A 210 -11.97 -4.00 0.69
N LEU A 211 -12.09 -5.32 0.72
CA LEU A 211 -11.45 -6.26 -0.16
C LEU A 211 -12.41 -6.63 -1.29
N GLN A 212 -11.96 -6.51 -2.53
CA GLN A 212 -12.64 -6.99 -3.74
C GLN A 212 -11.78 -8.09 -4.35
N ILE A 213 -12.40 -9.22 -4.64
CA ILE A 213 -11.74 -10.40 -5.17
C ILE A 213 -12.47 -10.82 -6.44
N THR A 214 -11.73 -11.01 -7.52
CA THR A 214 -12.23 -11.63 -8.75
C THR A 214 -11.47 -12.91 -9.01
N GLY A 215 -12.20 -13.98 -9.33
CA GLY A 215 -11.61 -15.29 -9.55
C GLY A 215 -12.52 -16.25 -10.27
N TYR A 216 -12.10 -17.51 -10.29
CA TYR A 216 -12.80 -18.62 -10.89
C TYR A 216 -12.87 -19.80 -9.90
N GLY A 217 -14.05 -20.39 -9.80
CA GLY A 217 -14.28 -21.69 -9.17
C GLY A 217 -14.74 -22.71 -10.21
N PHE A 218 -14.63 -24.00 -9.92
CA PHE A 218 -15.15 -25.04 -10.81
C PHE A 218 -16.66 -25.23 -10.66
N ASP A 219 -17.20 -24.93 -9.49
CA ASP A 219 -18.61 -25.00 -9.19
C ASP A 219 -19.03 -23.87 -8.21
N PRO A 220 -20.33 -23.52 -8.18
CA PRO A 220 -20.83 -22.49 -7.27
C PRO A 220 -20.66 -22.84 -5.79
N LYS A 221 -20.66 -24.13 -5.43
CA LYS A 221 -20.53 -24.55 -4.02
C LYS A 221 -19.15 -24.19 -3.48
N GLN A 222 -18.10 -24.38 -4.28
CA GLN A 222 -16.72 -23.99 -3.96
C GLN A 222 -16.61 -22.48 -3.70
N ILE A 223 -17.30 -21.66 -4.49
CA ILE A 223 -17.33 -20.20 -4.34
C ILE A 223 -18.08 -19.80 -3.06
N THR A 224 -19.23 -20.42 -2.79
CA THR A 224 -19.96 -20.18 -1.53
C THR A 224 -19.17 -20.64 -0.31
N GLN A 225 -18.42 -21.73 -0.42
CA GLN A 225 -17.56 -22.23 0.64
C GLN A 225 -16.41 -21.26 0.92
N LEU A 226 -15.79 -20.67 -0.12
CA LEU A 226 -14.80 -19.61 0.07
C LEU A 226 -15.37 -18.45 0.90
N GLY A 227 -16.56 -17.95 0.53
CA GLY A 227 -17.20 -16.87 1.27
C GLY A 227 -17.43 -17.22 2.76
N ASN A 228 -17.94 -18.43 3.01
CA ASN A 228 -18.19 -18.92 4.37
C ASN A 228 -16.89 -19.08 5.19
N GLU A 229 -15.83 -19.64 4.61
CA GLU A 229 -14.56 -19.84 5.29
C GLU A 229 -13.81 -18.52 5.53
N LEU A 230 -13.93 -17.55 4.61
CA LEU A 230 -13.43 -16.19 4.83
C LEU A 230 -14.12 -15.56 6.05
N PHE A 231 -15.46 -15.64 6.14
CA PHE A 231 -16.20 -15.11 7.29
C PHE A 231 -15.80 -15.82 8.59
N LYS A 232 -15.76 -17.16 8.60
CA LYS A 232 -15.34 -17.96 9.77
C LYS A 232 -13.91 -17.70 10.23
N SER A 233 -13.03 -17.22 9.36
CA SER A 233 -11.65 -16.87 9.74
C SER A 233 -11.56 -15.75 10.80
N GLY A 234 -12.65 -15.01 11.01
CA GLY A 234 -12.70 -13.83 11.89
C GLY A 234 -11.84 -12.66 11.42
N SER A 235 -11.25 -12.77 10.22
CA SER A 235 -10.43 -11.71 9.59
C SER A 235 -11.30 -10.74 8.78
N PHE A 236 -12.57 -11.06 8.60
CA PHE A 236 -13.55 -10.28 7.85
C PHE A 236 -14.83 -10.15 8.68
N VAL A 237 -15.41 -8.95 8.72
CA VAL A 237 -16.70 -8.68 9.39
C VAL A 237 -17.89 -8.87 8.46
N GLU A 238 -17.67 -8.74 7.16
CA GLU A 238 -18.69 -8.83 6.11
C GLU A 238 -18.08 -9.55 4.90
N VAL A 239 -18.86 -10.42 4.27
CA VAL A 239 -18.50 -11.11 3.02
C VAL A 239 -19.75 -11.25 2.15
N PHE A 240 -19.69 -10.76 0.92
CA PHE A 240 -20.76 -10.77 -0.05
C PHE A 240 -20.27 -11.32 -1.40
N ILE A 241 -21.02 -12.25 -1.97
CA ILE A 241 -20.81 -12.68 -3.36
C ILE A 241 -21.65 -11.75 -4.23
N LEU A 242 -21.01 -10.91 -5.03
CA LEU A 242 -21.69 -9.94 -5.89
C LEU A 242 -22.21 -10.58 -7.17
N SER A 243 -21.41 -11.47 -7.76
CA SER A 243 -21.69 -12.05 -9.06
C SER A 243 -21.17 -13.49 -9.12
N MET A 244 -21.87 -14.32 -9.89
CA MET A 244 -21.39 -15.62 -10.35
C MET A 244 -21.87 -15.83 -11.79
N THR A 245 -20.95 -16.07 -12.72
CA THR A 245 -21.29 -16.25 -14.13
C THR A 245 -20.52 -17.42 -14.70
N LYS A 246 -21.23 -18.31 -15.39
CA LYS A 246 -20.62 -19.45 -16.06
C LYS A 246 -19.76 -18.96 -17.22
N ASN A 247 -18.55 -19.50 -17.31
CA ASN A 247 -17.57 -19.19 -18.34
C ASN A 247 -16.89 -20.48 -18.81
N VAL A 248 -16.09 -20.39 -19.87
CA VAL A 248 -15.26 -21.49 -20.37
C VAL A 248 -13.83 -20.98 -20.48
N TYR A 249 -12.92 -21.66 -19.80
CA TYR A 249 -11.49 -21.39 -19.87
C TYR A 249 -10.79 -22.64 -20.37
N GLU A 250 -10.02 -22.55 -21.46
CA GLU A 250 -9.34 -23.71 -22.08
C GLU A 250 -10.27 -24.92 -22.29
N LYS A 251 -11.51 -24.67 -22.76
CA LYS A 251 -12.57 -25.68 -22.94
C LYS A 251 -13.09 -26.35 -21.66
N VAL A 252 -12.63 -25.90 -20.48
CA VAL A 252 -13.14 -26.34 -19.18
C VAL A 252 -14.19 -25.36 -18.67
N PRO A 253 -15.40 -25.83 -18.31
CA PRO A 253 -16.41 -24.97 -17.71
C PRO A 253 -15.98 -24.53 -16.30
N VAL A 254 -16.04 -23.23 -16.06
CA VAL A 254 -15.70 -22.58 -14.79
C VAL A 254 -16.76 -21.53 -14.44
N TRP A 255 -16.77 -21.08 -13.20
CA TRP A 255 -17.62 -20.01 -12.71
C TRP A 255 -16.76 -18.83 -12.32
N ARG A 256 -16.86 -17.74 -13.08
CA ARG A 256 -16.27 -16.46 -12.67
C ARG A 256 -17.10 -15.91 -11.52
N PHE A 257 -16.45 -15.37 -10.50
CA PHE A 257 -17.12 -14.70 -9.39
C PHE A 257 -16.45 -13.39 -9.04
N ASP A 258 -17.23 -12.52 -8.39
CA ASP A 258 -16.74 -11.35 -7.69
C ASP A 258 -17.24 -11.39 -6.23
N ILE A 259 -16.31 -11.28 -5.28
CA ILE A 259 -16.59 -11.21 -3.84
C ILE A 259 -16.13 -9.86 -3.31
N VAL A 260 -16.95 -9.25 -2.46
CA VAL A 260 -16.56 -8.12 -1.62
C VAL A 260 -16.56 -8.57 -0.17
N ALA A 261 -15.50 -8.21 0.57
CA ALA A 261 -15.40 -8.44 1.99
C ALA A 261 -14.87 -7.20 2.70
N LYS A 262 -15.12 -7.06 4.00
CA LYS A 262 -14.55 -5.97 4.81
C LYS A 262 -13.65 -6.57 5.89
N ALA A 263 -12.37 -6.20 5.90
CA ALA A 263 -11.43 -6.70 6.91
C ALA A 263 -11.81 -6.19 8.31
N ASN A 264 -11.65 -7.09 9.30
CA ASN A 264 -11.94 -6.85 10.72
C ASN A 264 -10.78 -6.18 11.44
#